data_AF-A0A961IHS4-F1
#
_entry.id   AF-A0A961IHS4-F1
#
_cell.length_a   1.000
_cell.length_b   1.000
_cell.length_c   1.000
_cell.angle_alpha   90.00
_cell.angle_beta   90.00
_cell.angle_gamma   90.00
#
_symmetry.space_group_name_H-M   'P 1'
#
loop_
_entity.id
_entity.type
_entity.pdbx_description
1 polymer ?
#
loop_
_entity_poly.entity_id
_entity_poly.type
_entity_poly.pdbx_seq_one_letter_code
_entity_poly.pdbx_strand_id
1 'polypeptide(L)'
;MSAYEISYVLVAVILIYRLIHNLLLYRRNPSLQFLVYFALAQAFFALYLAFALGTINVRQHSDAFLFERLENACIPFMALSFLWFFQKFHRVFSRNVSVGFSVAFIFAAILILVHPEAYQAGLEAPKHFPRLNITIYETEQPYVVVGLFLLMFFVMFRVLIKYIFEESLYRTHSRYLLIALVVLSASAILDICISLQLVHFPYTAHIGILVMVFVLEYMIYSEIKIHPEQFKQNAQGDSRPNASTASAADNKPKSEAVADAVSMKIDSAASVETAPEEMNRPIRIYTLGRLDIYSHGRHIPFRQYSRQKKLLTLLKLLILNYGRWLHREKAVEALWPDLPEKKANNNLHAVCFRLRKVLHHPDALVFTEDRLFFAPELVAVDFKALENMCRQFAEQADINPQNALQFLEHISKMYAGDFFEFDP
;
A
#
# COMPACT_ATOMS: atom_id res chain seq x y z
N MET A 1 4.71 -19.89 38.39
CA MET A 1 4.79 -18.80 37.40
C MET A 1 3.75 -17.75 37.75
N SER A 2 4.09 -16.47 37.66
CA SER A 2 3.16 -15.36 37.87
C SER A 2 2.20 -15.20 36.66
N ALA A 3 1.11 -14.44 36.83
CA ALA A 3 0.21 -14.13 35.72
C ALA A 3 0.93 -13.39 34.57
N TYR A 4 1.96 -12.61 34.90
CA TYR A 4 2.80 -11.92 33.93
C TYR A 4 3.66 -12.91 33.12
N GLU A 5 4.30 -13.89 33.76
CA GLU A 5 5.04 -14.94 33.05
C GLU A 5 4.14 -15.78 32.15
N ILE A 6 2.90 -16.05 32.59
CA ILE A 6 1.90 -16.77 31.79
C ILE A 6 1.52 -15.99 30.52
N SER A 7 1.48 -14.66 30.55
CA SER A 7 1.16 -13.88 29.36
C SER A 7 2.24 -14.02 28.27
N TYR A 8 3.52 -14.07 28.65
CA TYR A 8 4.63 -14.32 27.72
C TYR A 8 4.49 -15.70 27.06
N VAL A 9 4.23 -16.74 27.86
CA VAL A 9 4.04 -18.10 27.37
C VAL A 9 2.84 -18.18 26.41
N LEU A 10 1.72 -17.57 26.79
CA LEU A 10 0.50 -17.57 25.96
C LEU A 10 0.75 -16.90 24.61
N VAL A 11 1.38 -15.72 24.61
CA VAL A 11 1.72 -15.01 23.38
C VAL A 11 2.69 -15.82 22.52
N ALA A 12 3.74 -16.41 23.11
CA ALA A 12 4.69 -17.25 22.39
C ALA A 12 4.00 -18.47 21.74
N VAL A 13 3.09 -19.14 22.44
CA VAL A 13 2.31 -20.26 21.89
C VAL A 13 1.43 -19.81 20.71
N ILE A 14 0.75 -18.66 20.84
CA ILE A 14 -0.06 -18.09 19.74
C ILE A 14 0.82 -17.81 18.51
N LEU A 15 2.01 -17.23 18.71
CA LEU A 15 2.94 -16.94 17.61
C LEU A 15 3.45 -18.20 16.93
N ILE A 16 3.78 -19.26 17.69
CA ILE A 16 4.20 -20.56 17.14
C ILE A 16 3.08 -21.19 16.32
N TYR A 17 1.84 -21.17 16.82
CA TYR A 17 0.68 -21.66 16.07
C TYR A 17 0.51 -20.90 14.74
N ARG A 18 0.60 -19.56 14.77
CA ARG A 18 0.48 -18.71 13.58
C ARG A 18 1.63 -18.91 12.59
N LEU A 19 2.85 -19.12 13.09
CA LEU A 19 4.00 -19.48 12.27
C LEU A 19 3.71 -20.75 11.45
N ILE A 20 3.22 -21.79 12.12
CA ILE A 20 2.88 -23.06 11.46
C ILE A 20 1.77 -22.83 10.43
N HIS A 21 0.74 -22.07 10.80
CA HIS A 21 -0.36 -21.70 9.89
C HIS A 21 0.14 -21.00 8.62
N ASN A 22 1.02 -19.99 8.77
CA ASN A 22 1.59 -19.23 7.66
C ASN A 22 2.48 -20.08 6.75
N LEU A 23 3.27 -21.00 7.32
CA LEU A 23 4.06 -21.96 6.54
C LEU A 23 3.19 -22.95 5.77
N LEU A 24 2.08 -23.42 6.36
CA LEU A 24 1.11 -24.29 5.67
C LEU A 24 0.41 -23.56 4.53
N LEU A 25 0.05 -22.29 4.72
CA LEU A 25 -0.50 -21.44 3.66
C LEU A 25 0.50 -21.22 2.53
N TYR A 26 1.77 -20.97 2.86
CA TYR A 26 2.85 -20.86 1.88
C TYR A 26 3.05 -22.16 1.10
N ARG A 27 3.04 -23.32 1.77
CA ARG A 27 3.16 -24.63 1.10
C ARG A 27 2.05 -24.87 0.09
N ARG A 28 0.84 -24.38 0.36
CA ARG A 28 -0.29 -24.45 -0.58
C ARG A 28 -0.19 -23.43 -1.71
N ASN A 29 0.47 -22.28 -1.48
CA ASN A 29 0.59 -21.18 -2.43
C ASN A 29 2.02 -20.61 -2.43
N PRO A 30 2.99 -21.27 -3.11
CA PRO A 30 4.40 -20.88 -3.05
C PRO A 30 4.71 -19.53 -3.70
N SER A 31 3.77 -18.95 -4.46
CA SER A 31 3.87 -17.57 -4.95
C SER A 31 3.91 -16.55 -3.80
N LEU A 32 3.40 -16.88 -2.61
CA LEU A 32 3.25 -15.96 -1.49
C LEU A 32 4.50 -15.89 -0.61
N GLN A 33 5.64 -15.53 -1.19
CA GLN A 33 6.94 -15.53 -0.51
C GLN A 33 6.97 -14.70 0.79
N PHE A 34 6.17 -13.63 0.89
CA PHE A 34 6.10 -12.81 2.10
C PHE A 34 5.60 -13.58 3.34
N LEU A 35 4.83 -14.66 3.17
CA LEU A 35 4.37 -15.51 4.29
C LEU A 35 5.53 -16.18 5.00
N VAL A 36 6.61 -16.52 4.28
CA VAL A 36 7.82 -17.09 4.88
C VAL A 36 8.50 -16.06 5.77
N TYR A 37 8.63 -14.81 5.31
CA TYR A 37 9.21 -13.73 6.11
C TYR A 37 8.33 -13.35 7.30
N PHE A 38 7.01 -13.39 7.14
CA PHE A 38 6.08 -13.18 8.25
C PHE A 38 6.16 -14.31 9.30
N ALA A 39 6.24 -15.56 8.86
CA ALA A 39 6.48 -16.70 9.73
C ALA A 39 7.85 -16.60 10.44
N LEU A 40 8.91 -16.15 9.74
CA LEU A 40 10.22 -15.91 10.33
C LEU A 40 10.16 -14.85 11.44
N ALA A 41 9.42 -13.76 11.22
CA ALA A 41 9.20 -12.71 12.21
C ALA A 41 8.51 -13.27 13.47
N GLN A 42 7.49 -14.12 13.29
CA GLN A 42 6.80 -14.81 14.39
C GLN A 42 7.73 -15.78 15.13
N ALA A 43 8.65 -16.45 14.43
CA ALA A 43 9.63 -17.37 15.02
C ALA A 43 10.57 -16.62 15.97
N PHE A 44 11.22 -15.57 15.46
CA PHE A 44 12.15 -14.76 16.24
C PHE A 44 11.48 -14.02 17.38
N PHE A 45 10.22 -13.64 17.21
CA PHE A 45 9.47 -13.01 18.29
C PHE A 45 9.08 -14.01 19.39
N ALA A 46 8.65 -15.23 19.05
CA ALA A 46 8.43 -16.27 20.05
C ALA A 46 9.73 -16.62 20.81
N LEU A 47 10.86 -16.65 20.10
CA LEU A 47 12.17 -16.89 20.70
C LEU A 47 12.61 -15.73 21.61
N TYR A 48 12.38 -14.48 21.19
CA TYR A 48 12.57 -13.28 22.02
C TYR A 48 11.80 -13.39 23.34
N LEU A 49 10.50 -13.75 23.29
CA LEU A 49 9.68 -13.92 24.51
C LEU A 49 10.16 -15.06 25.40
N ALA A 50 10.67 -16.15 24.82
CA ALA A 50 11.22 -17.26 25.58
C ALA A 50 12.49 -16.85 26.33
N PHE A 51 13.36 -16.05 25.71
CA PHE A 51 14.56 -15.52 26.36
C PHE A 51 14.22 -14.44 27.39
N ALA A 52 13.28 -13.53 27.11
CA ALA A 52 12.79 -12.55 28.08
C ALA A 52 12.16 -13.22 29.31
N LEU A 53 11.49 -14.37 29.15
CA LEU A 53 10.99 -15.14 30.28
C LEU A 53 12.13 -15.64 31.19
N GLY A 54 13.30 -15.90 30.61
CA GLY A 54 14.52 -16.28 31.31
C GLY A 54 15.21 -15.14 32.06
N THR A 55 14.74 -13.88 31.93
CA THR A 55 15.23 -12.73 32.70
C THR A 55 14.30 -12.36 33.88
N ILE A 56 13.15 -13.03 34.00
CA ILE A 56 12.16 -12.80 35.06
C ILE A 56 12.33 -13.84 36.17
N ASN A 57 12.34 -13.39 37.44
CA ASN A 57 12.39 -14.25 38.63
C ASN A 57 13.57 -15.25 38.62
N VAL A 58 14.71 -14.82 38.08
CA VAL A 58 15.91 -15.64 37.96
C VAL A 58 16.49 -15.97 39.33
N ARG A 59 16.88 -17.23 39.53
CA ARG A 59 17.45 -17.72 40.81
C ARG A 59 18.85 -17.17 41.08
N GLN A 60 19.62 -16.92 40.03
CA GLN A 60 20.99 -16.43 40.10
C GLN A 60 21.20 -15.28 39.11
N HIS A 61 21.69 -14.14 39.58
CA HIS A 61 21.83 -12.93 38.78
C HIS A 61 22.69 -13.10 37.52
N SER A 62 23.69 -13.99 37.54
CA SER A 62 24.55 -14.28 36.39
C SER A 62 23.83 -14.95 35.22
N ASP A 63 22.74 -15.68 35.50
CA ASP A 63 22.04 -16.45 34.47
C ASP A 63 21.19 -15.54 33.58
N ALA A 64 20.69 -14.43 34.14
CA ALA A 64 19.91 -13.44 33.41
C ALA A 64 20.70 -12.81 32.26
N PHE A 65 22.02 -12.67 32.41
CA PHE A 65 22.90 -12.07 31.41
C PHE A 65 22.88 -12.83 30.07
N LEU A 66 22.94 -14.17 30.13
CA LEU A 66 22.90 -14.99 28.92
C LEU A 66 21.54 -14.87 28.24
N PHE A 67 20.45 -14.91 29.02
CA PHE A 67 19.10 -14.79 28.50
C PHE A 67 18.85 -13.43 27.86
N GLU A 68 19.27 -12.35 28.50
CA GLU A 68 19.11 -10.99 27.96
C GLU A 68 19.94 -10.79 26.68
N ARG A 69 21.16 -11.33 26.62
CA ARG A 69 21.98 -11.30 25.40
C ARG A 69 21.31 -12.03 24.25
N LEU A 70 20.74 -13.21 24.52
CA LEU A 70 20.01 -14.00 23.52
C LEU A 70 18.69 -13.33 23.11
N GLU A 71 17.99 -12.71 24.06
CA GLU A 71 16.82 -11.87 23.82
C GLU A 71 17.18 -10.73 22.84
N ASN A 72 18.21 -9.95 23.15
CA ASN A 72 18.64 -8.84 22.31
C ASN A 72 19.16 -9.27 20.94
N ALA A 73 19.74 -10.47 20.82
CA ALA A 73 20.14 -11.04 19.54
C ALA A 73 18.95 -11.36 18.61
N CYS A 74 17.75 -11.63 19.16
CA CYS A 74 16.54 -11.87 18.37
C CYS A 74 16.01 -10.61 17.68
N ILE A 75 16.23 -9.43 18.26
CA ILE A 75 15.72 -8.14 17.77
C ILE A 75 16.14 -7.85 16.31
N PRO A 76 17.43 -7.88 15.93
CA PRO A 76 17.84 -7.63 14.55
C PRO A 76 17.27 -8.67 13.56
N PHE A 77 17.15 -9.94 13.95
CA PHE A 77 16.54 -10.95 13.09
C PHE A 77 15.03 -10.73 12.91
N MET A 78 14.33 -10.32 13.96
CA MET A 78 12.93 -9.92 13.89
C MET A 78 12.75 -8.70 12.97
N ALA A 79 13.58 -7.67 13.12
CA ALA A 79 13.57 -6.48 12.28
C ALA A 79 13.86 -6.80 10.80
N LEU A 80 14.83 -7.67 10.52
CA LEU A 80 15.13 -8.17 9.18
C LEU A 80 13.94 -8.89 8.55
N SER A 81 13.27 -9.75 9.33
CA SER A 81 12.08 -10.48 8.91
C SER A 81 10.95 -9.54 8.51
N PHE A 82 10.67 -8.52 9.35
CA PHE A 82 9.67 -7.51 9.04
C PHE A 82 10.06 -6.65 7.84
N LEU A 83 11.33 -6.26 7.71
CA LEU A 83 11.82 -5.52 6.55
C LEU A 83 11.56 -6.29 5.25
N TRP A 84 11.89 -7.58 5.21
CA TRP A 84 11.64 -8.42 4.03
C TRP A 84 10.17 -8.71 3.78
N PHE A 85 9.39 -8.93 4.85
CA PHE A 85 7.94 -9.03 4.78
C PHE A 85 7.35 -7.79 4.12
N PHE A 86 7.62 -6.60 4.66
CA PHE A 86 7.12 -5.35 4.10
C PHE A 86 7.65 -5.15 2.70
N GLN A 87 8.95 -5.27 2.43
CA GLN A 87 9.51 -5.07 1.10
C GLN A 87 8.84 -5.91 0.00
N LYS A 88 8.38 -7.13 0.34
CA LYS A 88 7.66 -8.04 -0.58
C LYS A 88 6.15 -7.83 -0.58
N PHE A 89 5.57 -7.47 0.55
CA PHE A 89 4.14 -7.23 0.71
C PHE A 89 3.74 -5.85 0.14
N HIS A 90 4.45 -4.79 0.52
CA HIS A 90 4.38 -3.44 -0.03
C HIS A 90 5.79 -2.84 -0.15
N ARG A 91 6.24 -2.49 -1.36
CA ARG A 91 7.61 -2.00 -1.59
C ARG A 91 7.89 -0.66 -0.87
N VAL A 92 8.35 -0.70 0.39
CA VAL A 92 8.61 0.47 1.27
C VAL A 92 9.88 1.22 0.88
N PHE A 93 10.94 0.49 0.57
CA PHE A 93 12.24 1.07 0.25
C PHE A 93 12.66 0.75 -1.18
N SER A 94 13.61 1.55 -1.68
CA SER A 94 14.37 1.14 -2.86
C SER A 94 15.16 -0.13 -2.55
N ARG A 95 15.48 -0.93 -3.59
CA ARG A 95 16.16 -2.21 -3.42
C ARG A 95 17.50 -2.05 -2.68
N ASN A 96 18.26 -1.00 -3.02
CA ASN A 96 19.57 -0.75 -2.42
C ASN A 96 19.48 -0.38 -0.94
N VAL A 97 18.47 0.42 -0.56
CA VAL A 97 18.25 0.82 0.84
C VAL A 97 17.83 -0.39 1.68
N SER A 98 16.95 -1.25 1.15
CA SER A 98 16.54 -2.49 1.83
C SER A 98 17.72 -3.45 2.05
N VAL A 99 18.62 -3.58 1.06
CA VAL A 99 19.86 -4.36 1.20
C VAL A 99 20.78 -3.75 2.27
N GLY A 100 20.95 -2.43 2.28
CA GLY A 100 21.75 -1.74 3.29
C GLY A 100 21.26 -2.01 4.72
N PHE A 101 19.97 -1.87 4.98
CA PHE A 101 19.40 -2.22 6.29
C PHE A 101 19.54 -3.72 6.61
N SER A 102 19.41 -4.59 5.61
CA SER A 102 19.58 -6.04 5.81
C SER A 102 20.98 -6.37 6.30
N VAL A 103 22.01 -5.78 5.67
CA VAL A 103 23.41 -5.94 6.09
C VAL A 103 23.63 -5.38 7.48
N ALA A 104 23.07 -4.21 7.80
CA ALA A 104 23.18 -3.60 9.12
C ALA A 104 22.56 -4.49 10.22
N PHE A 105 21.38 -5.06 9.99
CA PHE A 105 20.75 -5.97 10.96
C PHE A 105 21.55 -7.26 11.15
N ILE A 106 22.05 -7.87 10.07
CA ILE A 106 22.90 -9.08 10.17
C ILE A 106 24.18 -8.77 10.94
N PHE A 107 24.86 -7.66 10.60
CA PHE A 107 26.07 -7.24 11.29
C PHE A 107 25.82 -7.04 12.78
N ALA A 108 24.73 -6.38 13.15
CA ALA A 108 24.40 -6.16 14.55
C ALA A 108 24.06 -7.46 15.30
N ALA A 109 23.36 -8.41 14.67
CA ALA A 109 23.10 -9.73 15.24
C ALA A 109 24.42 -10.47 15.55
N ILE A 110 25.37 -10.45 14.61
CA ILE A 110 26.70 -11.05 14.79
C ILE A 110 27.45 -10.33 15.91
N LEU A 111 27.42 -9.00 15.94
CA LEU A 111 28.10 -8.23 16.97
C LEU A 111 27.58 -8.58 18.37
N ILE A 112 26.26 -8.64 18.56
CA ILE A 112 25.63 -9.00 19.84
C ILE A 112 26.03 -10.43 20.25
N LEU A 113 26.00 -11.39 19.33
CA LEU A 113 26.28 -12.80 19.64
C LEU A 113 27.76 -13.12 19.85
N VAL A 114 28.66 -12.45 19.13
CA VAL A 114 30.07 -12.85 19.04
C VAL A 114 30.97 -11.94 19.87
N HIS A 115 30.75 -10.62 19.86
CA HIS A 115 31.66 -9.70 20.55
C HIS A 115 31.39 -9.66 22.06
N PRO A 116 32.34 -10.09 22.92
CA PRO A 116 32.17 -10.07 24.37
C PRO A 116 32.03 -8.65 24.92
N GLU A 117 32.74 -7.68 24.32
CA GLU A 117 32.72 -6.27 24.71
C GLU A 117 31.45 -5.54 24.28
N ALA A 118 30.68 -6.09 23.32
CA ALA A 118 29.39 -5.54 22.94
C ALA A 118 28.35 -5.63 24.08
N TYR A 119 28.67 -6.39 25.15
CA TYR A 119 27.82 -6.63 26.31
C TYR A 119 28.65 -6.50 27.61
N GLN A 120 29.57 -5.53 27.67
CA GLN A 120 30.33 -5.17 28.88
C GLN A 120 29.48 -4.44 29.95
N ALA A 121 28.18 -4.70 29.96
CA ALA A 121 27.19 -4.00 30.75
C ALA A 121 27.24 -4.46 32.21
N GLY A 122 27.36 -3.51 33.13
CA GLY A 122 27.07 -3.78 34.54
C GLY A 122 25.61 -4.25 34.68
N LEU A 123 25.33 -5.09 35.67
CA LEU A 123 23.95 -5.38 36.03
C LEU A 123 23.32 -4.08 36.55
N GLU A 124 22.20 -3.67 35.95
CA GLU A 124 21.38 -2.64 36.53
C GLU A 124 20.70 -3.17 37.81
N ALA A 125 20.24 -2.24 38.66
CA ALA A 125 19.46 -2.62 39.83
C ALA A 125 18.19 -3.38 39.39
N PRO A 126 17.91 -4.56 39.95
CA PRO A 126 16.77 -5.38 39.54
C PRO A 126 15.44 -4.65 39.76
N LYS A 127 14.56 -4.66 38.77
CA LYS A 127 13.26 -3.99 38.83
C LYS A 127 12.24 -4.86 39.54
N HIS A 128 11.77 -4.41 40.69
CA HIS A 128 10.85 -5.15 41.55
C HIS A 128 9.41 -4.68 41.36
N PHE A 129 8.50 -5.61 41.07
CA PHE A 129 7.06 -5.35 40.92
C PHE A 129 6.23 -6.26 41.85
N PRO A 130 6.03 -5.86 43.12
CA PRO A 130 5.42 -6.72 44.14
C PRO A 130 3.96 -7.09 43.83
N ARG A 131 3.20 -6.20 43.17
CA ARG A 131 1.81 -6.48 42.77
C ARG A 131 1.67 -7.63 41.76
N LEU A 132 2.71 -7.87 40.97
CA LEU A 132 2.74 -8.93 39.96
C LEU A 132 3.59 -10.14 40.41
N ASN A 133 4.23 -10.03 41.58
CA ASN A 133 5.18 -11.01 42.10
C ASN A 133 6.28 -11.33 41.07
N ILE A 134 6.87 -10.29 40.48
CA ILE A 134 7.97 -10.41 39.51
C ILE A 134 9.15 -9.50 39.88
N THR A 135 10.34 -10.01 39.61
CA THR A 135 11.59 -9.26 39.58
C THR A 135 12.22 -9.42 38.20
N ILE A 136 12.51 -8.30 37.53
CA ILE A 136 13.13 -8.29 36.20
C ILE A 136 14.59 -7.91 36.36
N TYR A 137 15.47 -8.72 35.75
CA TYR A 137 16.91 -8.48 35.72
C TYR A 137 17.29 -7.91 34.35
N GLU A 138 17.98 -6.77 34.36
CA GLU A 138 18.40 -6.06 33.16
C GLU A 138 19.88 -5.68 33.27
N THR A 139 20.51 -5.52 32.12
CA THR A 139 21.86 -4.98 31.97
C THR A 139 21.80 -3.59 31.35
N GLU A 140 22.85 -2.79 31.61
CA GLU A 140 23.02 -1.52 30.91
C GLU A 140 23.01 -1.76 29.38
N GLN A 141 22.04 -1.17 28.69
CA GLN A 141 21.88 -1.45 27.27
C GLN A 141 23.08 -0.93 26.46
N PRO A 142 23.79 -1.77 25.69
CA PRO A 142 24.94 -1.33 24.93
C PRO A 142 24.49 -0.37 23.82
N TYR A 143 25.33 0.62 23.48
CA TYR A 143 25.02 1.64 22.47
C TYR A 143 24.60 1.06 21.11
N VAL A 144 25.09 -0.14 20.78
CA VAL A 144 24.72 -0.85 19.55
C VAL A 144 23.24 -1.27 19.56
N VAL A 145 22.74 -1.76 20.70
CA VAL A 145 21.32 -2.14 20.86
C VAL A 145 20.43 -0.89 20.81
N VAL A 146 20.86 0.21 21.44
CA VAL A 146 20.16 1.50 21.33
C VAL A 146 20.10 1.99 19.87
N GLY A 147 21.22 1.93 19.14
CA GLY A 147 21.27 2.29 17.72
C GLY A 147 20.35 1.41 16.85
N LEU A 148 20.23 0.12 17.18
CA LEU A 148 19.30 -0.80 16.53
C LEU A 148 17.84 -0.42 16.75
N PHE A 149 17.46 -0.04 17.98
CA PHE A 149 16.11 0.43 18.27
C PHE A 149 15.76 1.68 17.46
N LEU A 150 16.69 2.65 17.35
CA LEU A 150 16.50 3.84 16.52
C LEU A 150 16.34 3.48 15.03
N LEU A 151 17.14 2.54 14.53
CA LEU A 151 17.05 2.04 13.15
C LEU A 151 15.69 1.39 12.87
N MET A 152 15.23 0.56 13.81
CA MET A 152 13.93 -0.11 13.72
C MET A 152 12.79 0.91 13.76
N PHE A 153 12.88 1.93 14.63
CA PHE A 153 11.91 3.01 14.69
C PHE A 153 11.87 3.81 13.37
N PHE A 154 13.03 4.10 12.77
CA PHE A 154 13.08 4.76 11.46
C PHE A 154 12.40 3.93 10.36
N VAL A 155 12.67 2.62 10.32
CA VAL A 155 12.02 1.70 9.37
C VAL A 155 10.51 1.70 9.57
N MET A 156 10.06 1.55 10.81
CA MET A 156 8.64 1.54 11.18
C MET A 156 7.95 2.88 10.86
N PHE A 157 8.61 4.01 11.14
CA PHE A 157 8.13 5.35 10.81
C PHE A 157 8.01 5.55 9.29
N ARG A 158 8.97 5.04 8.51
CA ARG A 158 8.87 5.05 7.04
C ARG A 158 7.73 4.22 6.52
N VAL A 159 7.49 3.04 7.10
CA VAL A 159 6.30 2.22 6.81
C VAL A 159 5.03 3.01 7.10
N LEU A 160 4.96 3.66 8.28
CA LEU A 160 3.83 4.48 8.70
C LEU A 160 3.56 5.63 7.73
N ILE A 161 4.57 6.42 7.38
CA ILE A 161 4.45 7.52 6.41
C ILE A 161 3.93 6.99 5.08
N LYS A 162 4.55 5.95 4.54
CA LYS A 162 4.12 5.41 3.25
C LYS A 162 2.64 5.03 3.27
N TYR A 163 2.20 4.41 4.35
CA TYR A 163 0.82 3.96 4.51
C TYR A 163 -0.16 5.13 4.72
N ILE A 164 0.26 6.17 5.44
CA ILE A 164 -0.53 7.40 5.60
C ILE A 164 -0.65 8.17 4.29
N PHE A 165 0.43 8.30 3.51
CA PHE A 165 0.46 9.22 2.35
C PHE A 165 0.10 8.55 1.01
N GLU A 166 0.44 7.27 0.81
CA GLU A 166 0.14 6.56 -0.46
C GLU A 166 -1.15 5.72 -0.39
N GLU A 167 -1.64 5.38 0.80
CA GLU A 167 -2.86 4.57 0.99
C GLU A 167 -4.04 5.34 1.59
N SER A 168 -3.86 6.64 1.89
CA SER A 168 -4.95 7.52 2.30
C SER A 168 -5.82 7.87 1.09
N LEU A 169 -6.86 7.06 0.87
CA LEU A 169 -8.25 7.55 0.96
C LEU A 169 -9.35 6.48 0.74
N TYR A 170 -9.07 5.25 0.29
CA TYR A 170 -10.17 4.37 -0.19
C TYR A 170 -10.18 2.88 0.24
N ARG A 171 -9.38 2.45 1.24
CA ARG A 171 -9.51 1.07 1.79
C ARG A 171 -9.75 1.08 3.30
N THR A 172 -10.90 0.60 3.74
CA THR A 172 -11.27 0.44 5.16
C THR A 172 -10.24 -0.38 5.96
N HIS A 173 -9.53 -1.29 5.28
CA HIS A 173 -8.44 -2.10 5.84
C HIS A 173 -7.23 -1.27 6.30
N SER A 174 -6.98 -0.10 5.68
CA SER A 174 -5.81 0.71 6.02
C SER A 174 -5.92 1.38 7.39
N ARG A 175 -7.16 1.58 7.88
CA ARG A 175 -7.40 2.16 9.21
C ARG A 175 -6.95 1.22 10.34
N TYR A 176 -7.18 -0.08 10.20
CA TYR A 176 -6.79 -1.05 11.23
C TYR A 176 -5.28 -1.20 11.33
N LEU A 177 -4.58 -1.26 10.18
CA LEU A 177 -3.12 -1.32 10.18
C LEU A 177 -2.51 -0.05 10.77
N LEU A 178 -3.07 1.13 10.45
CA LEU A 178 -2.65 2.39 11.03
C LEU A 178 -2.80 2.39 12.56
N ILE A 179 -3.97 1.99 13.07
CA ILE A 179 -4.23 1.88 14.51
C ILE A 179 -3.24 0.91 15.16
N ALA A 180 -3.02 -0.27 14.57
CA ALA A 180 -2.09 -1.25 15.09
C ALA A 180 -0.64 -0.74 15.13
N LEU A 181 -0.23 0.01 14.11
CA LEU A 181 1.10 0.61 14.02
C LEU A 181 1.29 1.72 15.05
N VAL A 182 0.25 2.52 15.31
CA VAL A 182 0.24 3.52 16.40
C VAL A 182 0.31 2.83 17.76
N VAL A 183 -0.48 1.78 18.01
CA VAL A 183 -0.44 1.01 19.27
C VAL A 183 0.94 0.37 19.48
N LEU A 184 1.52 -0.22 18.44
CA LEU A 184 2.87 -0.79 18.50
C LEU A 184 3.92 0.29 18.81
N SER A 185 3.82 1.45 18.16
CA SER A 185 4.74 2.58 18.38
C SER A 185 4.64 3.10 19.81
N ALA A 186 3.42 3.28 20.32
CA ALA A 186 3.19 3.72 21.69
C ALA A 186 3.73 2.72 22.70
N SER A 187 3.56 1.41 22.45
CA SER A 187 4.10 0.35 23.31
C SER A 187 5.63 0.34 23.32
N ALA A 188 6.28 0.54 22.16
CA ALA A 188 7.73 0.62 22.08
C ALA A 188 8.29 1.85 22.81
N ILE A 189 7.62 3.00 22.69
CA ILE A 189 7.99 4.22 23.43
C ILE A 189 7.85 4.00 24.94
N LEU A 190 6.78 3.33 25.39
CA LEU A 190 6.59 3.02 26.80
C LEU A 190 7.73 2.14 27.35
N ASP A 191 8.12 1.11 26.62
CA ASP A 191 9.22 0.22 27.01
C ASP A 191 10.56 0.97 27.07
N ILE A 192 10.82 1.93 26.17
CA ILE A 192 11.99 2.83 26.26
C ILE A 192 11.92 3.68 27.53
N CYS A 193 10.76 4.26 27.86
CA CYS A 193 10.59 5.04 29.08
C CYS A 193 10.80 4.19 30.36
N ILE A 194 10.39 2.93 30.35
CA ILE A 194 10.62 1.98 31.45
C ILE A 194 12.11 1.63 31.56
N SER A 195 12.79 1.42 30.42
CA SER A 195 14.23 1.16 30.37
C SER A 195 15.03 2.35 30.92
N LEU A 196 14.67 3.58 30.54
CA LEU A 196 15.29 4.82 31.04
C LEU A 196 14.89 5.20 32.48
N GLN A 197 14.20 4.31 33.21
CA GLN A 197 13.71 4.54 34.58
C GLN A 197 12.80 5.77 34.75
N LEU A 198 12.19 6.25 33.66
CA LEU A 198 11.26 7.39 33.67
C LEU A 198 9.87 6.99 34.18
N VAL A 199 9.49 5.71 34.01
CA VAL A 199 8.19 5.16 34.37
C VAL A 199 8.37 3.82 35.09
N HIS A 200 7.78 3.66 36.29
CA HIS A 200 7.80 2.41 37.05
C HIS A 200 6.63 1.49 36.66
N PHE A 201 6.75 0.81 35.53
CA PHE A 201 5.73 -0.08 34.98
C PHE A 201 6.40 -1.33 34.36
N PRO A 202 5.77 -2.52 34.36
CA PRO A 202 6.35 -3.70 33.70
C PRO A 202 6.27 -3.56 32.17
N TYR A 203 7.18 -4.22 31.46
CA TYR A 203 7.18 -4.24 29.98
C TYR A 203 5.91 -4.85 29.41
N THR A 204 5.35 -4.22 28.38
CA THR A 204 4.11 -4.68 27.75
C THR A 204 4.15 -4.77 26.23
N ALA A 205 5.33 -4.58 25.58
CA ALA A 205 5.46 -4.73 24.13
C ALA A 205 4.92 -6.06 23.59
N HIS A 206 4.99 -7.14 24.36
CA HIS A 206 4.48 -8.43 23.91
C HIS A 206 2.98 -8.40 23.55
N ILE A 207 2.19 -7.56 24.22
CA ILE A 207 0.76 -7.37 23.94
C ILE A 207 0.58 -6.50 22.69
N GLY A 208 1.32 -5.39 22.57
CA GLY A 208 1.25 -4.50 21.41
C GLY A 208 1.62 -5.21 20.11
N ILE A 209 2.66 -6.04 20.15
CA ILE A 209 3.08 -6.84 18.99
C ILE A 209 2.06 -7.93 18.67
N LEU A 210 1.43 -8.56 19.66
CA LEU A 210 0.34 -9.51 19.42
C LEU A 210 -0.79 -8.86 18.61
N VAL A 211 -1.26 -7.68 19.04
CA VAL A 211 -2.29 -6.91 18.31
C VAL A 211 -1.85 -6.65 16.87
N MET A 212 -0.61 -6.21 16.66
CA MET A 212 -0.05 -5.99 15.32
C MET A 212 -0.09 -7.26 14.46
N VAL A 213 0.33 -8.41 15.00
CA VAL A 213 0.34 -9.69 14.28
C VAL A 213 -1.08 -10.09 13.85
N PHE A 214 -2.08 -9.95 14.73
CA PHE A 214 -3.47 -10.24 14.40
C PHE A 214 -4.01 -9.33 13.29
N VAL A 215 -3.68 -8.04 13.33
CA VAL A 215 -4.12 -7.07 12.32
C VAL A 215 -3.45 -7.35 10.97
N LEU A 216 -2.14 -7.61 10.95
CA LEU A 216 -1.40 -8.00 9.75
C LEU A 216 -1.98 -9.27 9.13
N GLU A 217 -2.28 -10.30 9.94
CA GLU A 217 -2.82 -11.56 9.43
C GLU A 217 -4.25 -11.40 8.91
N TYR A 218 -5.09 -10.60 9.59
CA TYR A 218 -6.41 -10.24 9.09
C TYR A 218 -6.33 -9.56 7.73
N MET A 219 -5.41 -8.60 7.58
CA MET A 219 -5.18 -7.89 6.32
C MET A 219 -4.69 -8.83 5.22
N ILE A 220 -3.71 -9.70 5.51
CA ILE A 220 -3.23 -10.71 4.54
C ILE A 220 -4.38 -11.62 4.11
N TYR A 221 -5.19 -12.10 5.06
CA TYR A 221 -6.32 -12.98 4.77
C TYR A 221 -7.39 -12.28 3.92
N SER A 222 -7.72 -11.02 4.25
CA SER A 222 -8.72 -10.27 3.49
C SER A 222 -8.23 -9.96 2.07
N GLU A 223 -6.96 -9.61 1.89
CA GLU A 223 -6.39 -9.41 0.55
C GLU A 223 -6.35 -10.68 -0.29
N ILE A 224 -5.96 -11.82 0.30
CA ILE A 224 -5.98 -13.13 -0.37
C ILE A 224 -7.40 -13.52 -0.80
N LYS A 225 -8.39 -13.27 0.06
CA LYS A 225 -9.79 -13.67 -0.16
C LYS A 225 -10.49 -12.77 -1.18
N ILE A 226 -10.22 -11.47 -1.16
CA ILE A 226 -10.94 -10.47 -1.98
C ILE A 226 -10.29 -10.30 -3.36
N HIS A 227 -8.96 -10.40 -3.49
CA HIS A 227 -8.26 -10.15 -4.76
C HIS A 227 -7.17 -11.19 -5.12
N PRO A 228 -7.52 -12.47 -5.29
CA PRO A 228 -6.54 -13.54 -5.53
C PRO A 228 -5.69 -13.37 -6.81
N GLU A 229 -6.22 -12.72 -7.85
CA GLU A 229 -5.54 -12.48 -9.14
C GLU A 229 -4.53 -11.30 -9.09
N GLN A 230 -4.89 -10.18 -8.44
CA GLN A 230 -3.97 -9.05 -8.24
C GLN A 230 -2.83 -9.43 -7.29
N PHE A 231 -3.14 -10.25 -6.28
CA PHE A 231 -2.17 -10.74 -5.32
C PHE A 231 -1.13 -11.68 -5.94
N LYS A 232 -1.55 -12.58 -6.85
CA LYS A 232 -0.62 -13.44 -7.62
C LYS A 232 0.32 -12.63 -8.52
N GLN A 233 -0.16 -11.54 -9.13
CA GLN A 233 0.68 -10.67 -9.97
C GLN A 233 1.69 -9.84 -9.15
N ASN A 234 1.29 -9.31 -7.99
CA ASN A 234 2.19 -8.58 -7.09
C ASN A 234 3.22 -9.52 -6.41
N ALA A 235 2.81 -10.74 -6.06
CA ALA A 235 3.67 -11.73 -5.42
C ALA A 235 4.67 -12.41 -6.40
N GLN A 236 4.37 -12.43 -7.71
CA GLN A 236 5.26 -12.94 -8.76
C GLN A 236 6.38 -11.99 -9.18
N GLY A 237 6.48 -10.80 -8.57
CA GLY A 237 7.65 -9.92 -8.61
C GLY A 237 8.37 -9.88 -9.95
N ASP A 238 7.88 -9.07 -10.89
CA ASP A 238 8.61 -8.54 -12.05
C ASP A 238 9.67 -9.48 -12.65
N SER A 239 9.25 -10.68 -13.06
CA SER A 239 10.05 -11.57 -13.91
C SER A 239 9.86 -11.16 -15.37
N ARG A 240 10.19 -9.91 -15.70
CA ARG A 240 10.54 -9.53 -17.06
C ARG A 240 12.07 -9.49 -17.14
N PRO A 241 12.70 -10.19 -18.09
CA PRO A 241 14.12 -10.03 -18.32
C PRO A 241 14.39 -8.57 -18.67
N ASN A 242 15.36 -7.96 -17.98
CA ASN A 242 15.92 -6.66 -18.37
C ASN A 242 16.45 -6.77 -19.80
N ALA A 243 15.66 -6.33 -20.77
CA ALA A 243 16.14 -5.99 -22.10
C ALA A 243 16.85 -4.64 -22.03
N SER A 244 18.03 -4.61 -21.41
CA SER A 244 18.96 -3.49 -21.49
C SER A 244 20.37 -3.93 -21.09
N THR A 245 20.94 -4.83 -21.87
CA THR A 245 22.39 -4.96 -22.01
C THR A 245 22.73 -5.02 -23.50
N ALA A 246 22.70 -3.87 -24.15
CA ALA A 246 23.44 -3.64 -25.39
C ALA A 246 23.70 -2.13 -25.53
N SER A 247 24.99 -1.81 -25.73
CA SER A 247 25.54 -0.51 -26.10
C SER A 247 25.77 0.51 -24.98
N ALA A 248 26.88 0.28 -24.26
CA ALA A 248 27.76 1.37 -23.85
C ALA A 248 28.51 1.89 -25.07
N ALA A 249 28.41 3.19 -25.36
CA ALA A 249 29.48 3.94 -26.02
C ALA A 249 29.21 5.46 -25.90
N ASP A 250 30.08 6.09 -25.13
CA ASP A 250 30.69 7.40 -25.35
C ASP A 250 29.90 8.72 -25.31
N ASN A 251 30.58 9.66 -24.64
CA ASN A 251 30.61 11.10 -24.81
C ASN A 251 29.56 11.97 -24.11
N LYS A 252 29.99 12.49 -22.96
CA LYS A 252 29.99 13.93 -22.66
C LYS A 252 31.44 14.33 -22.32
N PRO A 253 31.86 15.61 -22.36
CA PRO A 253 31.04 16.83 -22.38
C PRO A 253 31.53 17.93 -23.35
N LYS A 254 30.70 18.94 -23.64
CA LYS A 254 31.03 20.38 -23.44
C LYS A 254 29.90 21.33 -23.84
N SER A 255 29.76 22.33 -22.98
CA SER A 255 29.07 23.61 -23.17
C SER A 255 29.88 24.48 -24.13
N GLU A 256 29.23 25.15 -25.09
CA GLU A 256 29.33 26.59 -25.34
C GLU A 256 28.45 27.03 -26.51
N ALA A 257 28.11 28.32 -26.48
CA ALA A 257 27.19 29.11 -27.29
C ALA A 257 27.16 28.84 -28.80
N VAL A 258 26.03 29.15 -29.44
CA VAL A 258 25.86 30.32 -30.34
C VAL A 258 24.38 30.39 -30.73
N ALA A 259 23.81 31.59 -30.57
CA ALA A 259 22.52 31.99 -31.11
C ALA A 259 22.61 32.15 -32.63
N ASP A 260 21.58 31.76 -33.37
CA ASP A 260 20.97 32.67 -34.35
C ASP A 260 19.65 32.15 -34.91
N ALA A 261 18.68 33.06 -34.81
CA ALA A 261 17.43 33.27 -35.52
C ALA A 261 17.00 32.27 -36.62
N VAL A 262 15.78 31.75 -36.47
CA VAL A 262 14.73 31.97 -37.48
C VAL A 262 13.41 32.26 -36.78
N SER A 263 12.96 33.51 -36.93
CA SER A 263 11.63 33.99 -36.61
C SER A 263 10.64 33.41 -37.62
N MET A 264 9.62 32.70 -37.14
CA MET A 264 8.37 32.56 -37.89
C MET A 264 7.21 32.74 -36.91
N LYS A 265 6.57 33.90 -37.09
CA LYS A 265 5.38 34.42 -36.40
C LYS A 265 4.37 33.33 -36.02
N ILE A 266 4.00 33.29 -34.74
CA ILE A 266 2.67 32.86 -34.31
C ILE A 266 1.97 34.12 -33.81
N ASP A 267 1.37 34.85 -34.74
CA ASP A 267 0.23 35.70 -34.45
C ASP A 267 -1.00 34.78 -34.42
N SER A 268 -1.47 34.45 -33.23
CA SER A 268 -2.85 33.99 -33.00
C SER A 268 -3.17 34.06 -31.51
N ALA A 269 -3.33 35.28 -31.02
CA ALA A 269 -4.18 35.56 -29.89
C ALA A 269 -5.63 35.55 -30.39
N ALA A 270 -6.29 34.40 -30.34
CA ALA A 270 -7.75 34.24 -30.23
C ALA A 270 -8.10 32.75 -30.09
N SER A 271 -9.11 32.45 -29.26
CA SER A 271 -9.66 31.13 -28.92
C SER A 271 -8.86 30.27 -27.91
N VAL A 272 -8.70 30.77 -26.69
CA VAL A 272 -8.86 29.86 -25.53
C VAL A 272 -10.36 29.68 -25.35
N GLU A 273 -10.97 28.79 -26.15
CA GLU A 273 -12.27 28.21 -25.80
C GLU A 273 -12.01 27.33 -24.59
N THR A 274 -12.20 27.88 -23.39
CA THR A 274 -12.05 27.15 -22.14
C THR A 274 -13.13 26.07 -22.10
N ALA A 275 -12.74 24.82 -22.36
CA ALA A 275 -13.57 23.66 -22.04
C ALA A 275 -14.06 23.80 -20.59
N PRO A 276 -15.33 23.48 -20.28
CA PRO A 276 -15.89 23.70 -18.96
C PRO A 276 -15.05 23.02 -17.88
N GLU A 277 -15.00 23.62 -16.69
CA GLU A 277 -14.16 23.17 -15.57
C GLU A 277 -14.34 21.67 -15.26
N GLU A 278 -15.55 21.15 -15.44
CA GLU A 278 -15.86 19.72 -15.24
C GLU A 278 -15.09 18.78 -16.17
N MET A 279 -14.66 19.26 -17.34
CA MET A 279 -13.82 18.51 -18.27
C MET A 279 -12.34 18.54 -17.89
N ASN A 280 -11.95 19.31 -16.86
CA ASN A 280 -10.56 19.38 -16.39
C ASN A 280 -10.17 18.19 -15.50
N ARG A 281 -10.45 16.97 -15.98
CA ARG A 281 -10.05 15.72 -15.33
C ARG A 281 -8.94 15.01 -16.11
N PRO A 282 -8.09 14.19 -15.45
CA PRO A 282 -7.04 13.43 -16.11
C PRO A 282 -7.57 12.54 -17.23
N ILE A 283 -8.73 11.90 -17.05
CA ILE A 283 -9.41 11.11 -18.08
C ILE A 283 -10.61 11.89 -18.59
N ARG A 284 -10.70 12.08 -19.90
CA ARG A 284 -11.84 12.73 -20.56
C ARG A 284 -12.41 11.78 -21.59
N ILE A 285 -13.71 11.55 -21.51
CA ILE A 285 -14.44 10.65 -22.40
C ILE A 285 -15.48 11.50 -23.14
N TYR A 286 -15.39 11.48 -24.47
CA TYR A 286 -16.34 12.14 -25.35
C TYR A 286 -17.30 11.09 -25.92
N THR A 287 -18.60 11.36 -25.82
CA THR A 287 -19.69 10.44 -26.16
C THR A 287 -20.79 11.10 -26.99
N LEU A 288 -20.81 12.43 -27.10
CA LEU A 288 -21.70 13.19 -27.97
C LEU A 288 -21.10 13.24 -29.38
N GLY A 289 -21.41 12.22 -30.18
CA GLY A 289 -20.76 11.91 -31.45
C GLY A 289 -19.86 10.67 -31.31
N ARG A 290 -18.67 10.73 -31.90
CA ARG A 290 -17.72 9.61 -31.87
C ARG A 290 -17.12 9.41 -30.47
N LEU A 291 -16.91 8.16 -30.08
CA LEU A 291 -16.25 7.83 -28.81
C LEU A 291 -14.75 8.07 -28.87
N ASP A 292 -14.34 9.18 -28.26
CA ASP A 292 -12.94 9.55 -28.08
C ASP A 292 -12.57 9.60 -26.60
N ILE A 293 -11.36 9.14 -26.29
CA ILE A 293 -10.86 9.09 -24.92
C ILE A 293 -9.49 9.77 -24.87
N TYR A 294 -9.33 10.67 -23.91
CA TYR A 294 -8.06 11.31 -23.62
C TYR A 294 -7.60 10.94 -22.21
N SER A 295 -6.30 10.65 -22.07
CA SER A 295 -5.65 10.40 -20.80
C SER A 295 -4.46 11.35 -20.62
N HIS A 296 -4.50 12.17 -19.58
CA HIS A 296 -3.52 13.21 -19.28
C HIS A 296 -3.23 14.09 -20.50
N GLY A 297 -4.29 14.50 -21.21
CA GLY A 297 -4.21 15.30 -22.43
C GLY A 297 -3.78 14.54 -23.69
N ARG A 298 -3.43 13.25 -23.61
CA ARG A 298 -3.08 12.42 -24.78
C ARG A 298 -4.28 11.61 -25.27
N HIS A 299 -4.56 11.72 -26.56
CA HIS A 299 -5.61 10.93 -27.21
C HIS A 299 -5.25 9.44 -27.22
N ILE A 300 -6.19 8.60 -26.78
CA ILE A 300 -6.09 7.14 -26.86
C ILE A 300 -6.75 6.70 -28.17
N PRO A 301 -5.99 6.12 -29.13
CA PRO A 301 -6.56 5.72 -30.41
C PRO A 301 -7.69 4.69 -30.25
N PHE A 302 -8.83 4.91 -30.92
CA PHE A 302 -10.00 4.03 -30.91
C PHE A 302 -9.69 2.54 -31.10
N ARG A 303 -8.68 2.21 -31.92
CA ARG A 303 -8.22 0.84 -32.17
C ARG A 303 -7.72 0.10 -30.91
N GLN A 304 -7.32 0.81 -29.87
CA GLN A 304 -6.81 0.22 -28.64
C GLN A 304 -7.92 -0.39 -27.77
N TYR A 305 -9.14 0.16 -27.81
CA TYR A 305 -10.28 -0.35 -27.03
C TYR A 305 -11.38 -0.99 -27.87
N SER A 306 -11.52 -0.64 -29.14
CA SER A 306 -12.58 -1.17 -30.02
C SER A 306 -12.41 -2.63 -30.44
N ARG A 307 -11.16 -3.14 -30.49
CA ARG A 307 -10.88 -4.53 -30.91
C ARG A 307 -11.52 -5.58 -29.99
N GLN A 308 -11.74 -5.24 -28.72
CA GLN A 308 -12.29 -6.17 -27.74
C GLN A 308 -13.74 -5.79 -27.42
N LYS A 309 -14.70 -6.47 -28.06
CA LYS A 309 -16.14 -6.19 -27.88
C LYS A 309 -16.54 -6.08 -26.41
N LYS A 310 -16.13 -7.02 -25.56
CA LYS A 310 -16.46 -7.02 -24.12
C LYS A 310 -15.85 -5.86 -23.34
N LEU A 311 -14.68 -5.36 -23.76
CA LEU A 311 -14.09 -4.17 -23.18
C LEU A 311 -14.91 -2.92 -23.51
N LEU A 312 -15.33 -2.80 -24.77
CA LEU A 312 -16.18 -1.72 -25.24
C LEU A 312 -17.56 -1.75 -24.58
N THR A 313 -18.17 -2.94 -24.44
CA THR A 313 -19.45 -3.11 -23.73
C THR A 313 -19.32 -2.70 -22.27
N LEU A 314 -18.25 -3.10 -21.57
CA LEU A 314 -18.04 -2.68 -20.18
C LEU A 314 -17.87 -1.16 -20.08
N LEU A 315 -17.08 -0.56 -20.96
CA LEU A 315 -16.90 0.89 -21.02
C LEU A 315 -18.25 1.59 -21.23
N LYS A 316 -19.09 1.13 -22.17
CA LYS A 316 -20.44 1.65 -22.40
C LYS A 316 -21.31 1.57 -21.14
N LEU A 317 -21.34 0.41 -20.49
CA LEU A 317 -22.13 0.24 -19.25
C LEU A 317 -21.68 1.21 -18.15
N LEU A 318 -20.37 1.44 -18.00
CA LEU A 318 -19.84 2.37 -17.01
C LEU A 318 -20.15 3.84 -17.35
N ILE A 319 -20.10 4.21 -18.63
CA ILE A 319 -20.48 5.56 -19.10
C ILE A 319 -22.00 5.79 -18.87
N LEU A 320 -22.84 4.81 -19.21
CA LEU A 320 -24.30 4.90 -18.98
C LEU A 320 -24.65 4.97 -17.49
N ASN A 321 -23.82 4.40 -16.63
CA ASN A 321 -23.96 4.48 -15.17
C ASN A 321 -23.03 5.54 -14.56
N TYR A 322 -22.55 6.51 -15.34
CA TYR A 322 -21.63 7.52 -14.83
C TYR A 322 -22.25 8.32 -13.67
N GLY A 323 -21.48 8.47 -12.58
CA GLY A 323 -21.97 9.05 -11.32
C GLY A 323 -22.79 8.08 -10.44
N ARG A 324 -22.96 6.81 -10.86
CA ARG A 324 -23.63 5.74 -10.12
C ARG A 324 -22.77 4.48 -10.13
N TRP A 325 -23.14 3.48 -9.33
CA TRP A 325 -22.49 2.18 -9.30
C TRP A 325 -23.20 1.16 -10.21
N LEU A 326 -22.41 0.40 -10.96
CA LEU A 326 -22.85 -0.78 -11.70
C LEU A 326 -22.57 -2.03 -10.87
N HIS A 327 -23.60 -2.79 -10.52
CA HIS A 327 -23.43 -4.06 -9.80
C HIS A 327 -22.70 -5.09 -10.67
N ARG A 328 -21.80 -5.86 -10.05
CA ARG A 328 -21.05 -6.96 -10.67
C ARG A 328 -21.97 -7.90 -11.42
N GLU A 329 -23.06 -8.32 -10.79
CA GLU A 329 -24.04 -9.25 -11.38
C GLU A 329 -24.62 -8.72 -12.68
N LYS A 330 -25.05 -7.45 -12.70
CA LYS A 330 -25.55 -6.79 -13.91
C LYS A 330 -24.47 -6.66 -14.99
N ALA A 331 -23.24 -6.36 -14.59
CA ALA A 331 -22.12 -6.29 -15.52
C ALA A 331 -21.85 -7.67 -16.15
N VAL A 332 -21.83 -8.73 -15.34
CA VAL A 332 -21.63 -10.11 -15.77
C VAL A 332 -22.75 -10.59 -16.67
N GLU A 333 -24.01 -10.36 -16.30
CA GLU A 333 -25.18 -10.75 -17.08
C GLU A 333 -25.16 -10.08 -18.47
N ALA A 334 -24.84 -8.78 -18.54
CA ALA A 334 -24.73 -8.06 -19.80
C ALA A 334 -23.52 -8.51 -20.64
N LEU A 335 -22.39 -8.83 -20.00
CA LEU A 335 -21.16 -9.21 -20.70
C LEU A 335 -21.13 -10.69 -21.10
N TRP A 336 -21.70 -11.59 -20.32
CA TRP A 336 -21.61 -13.04 -20.52
C TRP A 336 -22.84 -13.77 -19.94
N PRO A 337 -24.01 -13.66 -20.59
CA PRO A 337 -25.24 -14.28 -20.08
C PRO A 337 -25.15 -15.81 -20.00
N ASP A 338 -24.40 -16.44 -20.91
CA ASP A 338 -24.34 -17.90 -21.04
C ASP A 338 -23.18 -18.57 -20.26
N LEU A 339 -22.36 -17.79 -19.55
CA LEU A 339 -21.21 -18.35 -18.83
C LEU A 339 -21.54 -18.65 -17.36
N PRO A 340 -21.00 -19.75 -16.80
CA PRO A 340 -21.06 -19.99 -15.36
C PRO A 340 -20.46 -18.82 -14.59
N GLU A 341 -21.11 -18.43 -13.48
CA GLU A 341 -20.80 -17.22 -12.71
C GLU A 341 -19.29 -17.08 -12.39
N LYS A 342 -18.66 -18.17 -11.93
CA LYS A 342 -17.23 -18.19 -11.60
C LYS A 342 -16.34 -17.81 -12.80
N LYS A 343 -16.65 -18.30 -13.99
CA LYS A 343 -15.89 -17.99 -15.21
C LYS A 343 -16.16 -16.54 -15.66
N ALA A 344 -17.41 -16.10 -15.58
CA ALA A 344 -17.78 -14.74 -15.97
C ALA A 344 -17.14 -13.68 -15.04
N ASN A 345 -17.07 -13.96 -13.73
CA ASN A 345 -16.37 -13.10 -12.77
C ASN A 345 -14.89 -12.96 -13.07
N ASN A 346 -14.19 -14.08 -13.33
CA ASN A 346 -12.78 -14.03 -13.72
C ASN A 346 -12.57 -13.21 -15.00
N ASN A 347 -13.45 -13.38 -15.98
CA ASN A 347 -13.41 -12.59 -17.21
C ASN A 347 -13.69 -11.10 -16.96
N LEU A 348 -14.61 -10.76 -16.05
CA LEU A 348 -14.88 -9.37 -15.68
C LEU A 348 -13.64 -8.70 -15.10
N HIS A 349 -12.93 -9.36 -14.17
CA HIS A 349 -11.68 -8.83 -13.62
C HIS A 349 -10.62 -8.59 -14.70
N ALA A 350 -10.47 -9.53 -15.64
CA ALA A 350 -9.54 -9.40 -16.75
C ALA A 350 -9.88 -8.22 -17.67
N VAL A 351 -11.17 -8.01 -17.97
CA VAL A 351 -11.63 -6.87 -18.79
C VAL A 351 -11.46 -5.55 -18.04
N CYS A 352 -11.78 -5.48 -16.74
CA CYS A 352 -11.52 -4.29 -15.91
C CYS A 352 -10.05 -3.91 -15.90
N PHE A 353 -9.16 -4.89 -15.74
CA PHE A 353 -7.72 -4.67 -15.78
C PHE A 353 -7.25 -4.13 -17.13
N ARG A 354 -7.78 -4.65 -18.24
CA ARG A 354 -7.48 -4.12 -19.57
C ARG A 354 -7.99 -2.69 -19.74
N LEU A 355 -9.18 -2.37 -19.23
CA LEU A 355 -9.73 -1.02 -19.29
C LEU A 355 -8.83 -0.03 -18.55
N ARG A 356 -8.39 -0.37 -17.34
CA ARG A 356 -7.40 0.41 -16.57
C ARG A 356 -6.10 0.66 -17.35
N LYS A 357 -5.61 -0.36 -18.07
CA LYS A 357 -4.42 -0.22 -18.91
C LYS A 357 -4.64 0.71 -20.10
N VAL A 358 -5.77 0.60 -20.77
CA VAL A 358 -6.12 1.49 -21.89
C VAL A 358 -6.22 2.93 -21.43
N LEU A 359 -6.85 3.17 -20.27
CA LEU A 359 -6.99 4.52 -19.73
C LEU A 359 -5.67 5.13 -19.23
N HIS A 360 -4.60 4.32 -19.09
CA HIS A 360 -3.32 4.73 -18.50
C HIS A 360 -3.47 5.36 -17.10
N HIS A 361 -4.57 5.09 -16.41
CA HIS A 361 -4.88 5.59 -15.07
C HIS A 361 -5.65 4.52 -14.30
N PRO A 362 -4.97 3.65 -13.52
CA PRO A 362 -5.60 2.51 -12.86
C PRO A 362 -6.78 2.85 -11.96
N ASP A 363 -6.69 4.00 -11.28
CA ASP A 363 -7.70 4.43 -10.31
C ASP A 363 -8.94 5.08 -10.95
N ALA A 364 -8.92 5.30 -12.28
CA ALA A 364 -10.08 5.84 -13.00
C ALA A 364 -11.28 4.89 -12.89
N LEU A 365 -11.04 3.58 -12.91
CA LEU A 365 -12.06 2.54 -12.73
C LEU A 365 -11.93 1.90 -11.35
N VAL A 366 -12.91 2.15 -10.49
CA VAL A 366 -13.01 1.53 -9.17
C VAL A 366 -13.84 0.26 -9.27
N PHE A 367 -13.37 -0.82 -8.63
CA PHE A 367 -14.13 -2.06 -8.47
C PHE A 367 -13.99 -2.54 -7.03
N THR A 368 -15.02 -2.31 -6.22
CA THR A 368 -15.05 -2.54 -4.77
C THR A 368 -16.44 -3.02 -4.36
N GLU A 369 -16.55 -3.95 -3.40
CA GLU A 369 -17.84 -4.45 -2.87
C GLU A 369 -18.86 -4.86 -3.95
N ASP A 370 -18.40 -5.61 -4.96
CA ASP A 370 -19.22 -6.03 -6.10
C ASP A 370 -19.85 -4.87 -6.90
N ARG A 371 -19.24 -3.69 -6.89
CA ARG A 371 -19.68 -2.51 -7.63
C ARG A 371 -18.55 -1.91 -8.45
N LEU A 372 -18.88 -1.53 -9.68
CA LEU A 372 -17.98 -0.88 -10.62
C LEU A 372 -18.45 0.54 -10.90
N PHE A 373 -17.55 1.51 -10.90
CA PHE A 373 -17.86 2.88 -11.28
C PHE A 373 -16.60 3.63 -11.74
N PHE A 374 -16.79 4.68 -12.53
CA PHE A 374 -15.73 5.64 -12.80
C PHE A 374 -15.61 6.63 -11.64
N ALA A 375 -14.39 6.86 -11.17
CA ALA A 375 -14.11 7.86 -10.15
C ALA A 375 -14.38 9.27 -10.72
N PRO A 376 -15.40 10.02 -10.23
CA PRO A 376 -15.76 11.32 -10.80
C PRO A 376 -14.66 12.38 -10.64
N GLU A 377 -13.74 12.14 -9.70
CA GLU A 377 -12.59 13.03 -9.49
C GLU A 377 -11.49 12.87 -10.54
N LEU A 378 -11.50 11.77 -11.28
CA LEU A 378 -10.45 11.39 -12.24
C LEU A 378 -10.96 11.30 -13.67
N VAL A 379 -12.24 11.01 -13.84
CA VAL A 379 -12.91 10.83 -15.13
C VAL A 379 -13.89 11.97 -15.30
N ALA A 380 -13.96 12.54 -16.50
CA ALA A 380 -15.02 13.42 -16.95
C ALA A 380 -15.66 12.84 -18.20
N VAL A 381 -16.97 13.04 -18.36
CA VAL A 381 -17.71 12.66 -19.56
C VAL A 381 -18.49 13.86 -20.08
N ASP A 382 -18.39 14.12 -21.38
CA ASP A 382 -18.96 15.29 -22.04
C ASP A 382 -20.48 15.44 -21.87
N PHE A 383 -21.26 14.35 -21.98
CA PHE A 383 -22.71 14.41 -21.79
C PHE A 383 -23.07 14.88 -20.38
N LYS A 384 -22.27 14.54 -19.36
CA LYS A 384 -22.52 14.96 -17.98
C LYS A 384 -22.23 16.45 -17.80
N ALA A 385 -21.15 16.93 -18.43
CA ALA A 385 -20.84 18.35 -18.46
C ALA A 385 -21.94 19.15 -19.18
N LEU A 386 -22.46 18.63 -20.29
CA LEU A 386 -23.60 19.21 -21.00
C LEU A 386 -24.86 19.24 -20.13
N GLU A 387 -25.23 18.13 -19.47
CA GLU A 387 -26.38 18.07 -18.56
C GLU A 387 -26.30 19.12 -17.45
N ASN A 388 -25.11 19.29 -16.86
CA ASN A 388 -24.89 20.24 -15.77
C ASN A 388 -24.99 21.69 -16.29
N MET A 389 -24.45 22.00 -17.47
CA MET A 389 -24.63 23.32 -18.10
C MET A 389 -26.10 23.61 -18.45
N CYS A 390 -26.83 22.64 -19.00
CA CYS A 390 -28.25 22.79 -19.27
C CYS A 390 -29.06 23.05 -17.99
N ARG A 391 -28.70 22.39 -16.88
CA ARG A 391 -29.31 22.65 -15.57
C ARG A 391 -29.04 24.07 -15.08
N GLN A 392 -27.78 24.51 -15.13
CA GLN A 392 -27.40 25.88 -14.77
C GLN A 392 -28.13 26.91 -15.63
N PHE A 393 -28.26 26.66 -16.94
CA PHE A 393 -29.03 27.50 -17.84
C PHE A 393 -30.50 27.57 -17.42
N ALA A 394 -31.15 26.44 -17.15
CA ALA A 394 -32.55 26.41 -16.73
C ALA A 394 -32.79 27.18 -15.42
N GLU A 395 -31.83 27.18 -14.49
CA GLU A 395 -31.90 27.91 -13.22
C GLU A 395 -31.68 29.43 -13.39
N GLN A 396 -30.93 29.85 -14.42
CA GLN A 396 -30.52 31.25 -14.63
C GLN A 396 -31.25 31.96 -15.78
N ALA A 397 -31.98 31.22 -16.62
CA ALA A 397 -32.61 31.74 -17.84
C ALA A 397 -33.57 32.92 -17.58
N ASP A 398 -34.24 32.94 -16.42
CA ASP A 398 -35.19 34.01 -16.05
C ASP A 398 -34.50 35.31 -15.59
N ILE A 399 -33.20 35.28 -15.28
CA ILE A 399 -32.49 36.36 -14.59
C ILE A 399 -31.72 37.26 -15.57
N ASN A 400 -31.21 36.73 -16.68
CA ASN A 400 -30.41 37.52 -17.62
C ASN A 400 -30.44 37.01 -19.09
N PRO A 401 -31.21 37.65 -19.99
CA PRO A 401 -31.39 37.20 -21.37
C PRO A 401 -30.13 37.32 -22.25
N GLN A 402 -29.17 38.20 -21.91
CA GLN A 402 -27.92 38.30 -22.68
C GLN A 402 -26.95 37.15 -22.37
N ASN A 403 -26.91 36.70 -21.11
CA ASN A 403 -26.15 35.51 -20.73
C ASN A 403 -26.75 34.25 -21.36
N ALA A 404 -28.08 34.20 -21.54
CA ALA A 404 -28.77 33.06 -22.12
C ALA A 404 -28.27 32.71 -23.53
N LEU A 405 -28.03 33.70 -24.39
CA LEU A 405 -27.49 33.47 -25.74
C LEU A 405 -26.08 32.88 -25.72
N GLN A 406 -25.20 33.37 -24.84
CA GLN A 406 -23.86 32.82 -24.68
C GLN A 406 -23.90 31.38 -24.18
N PHE A 407 -24.76 31.06 -23.20
CA PHE A 407 -24.93 29.70 -22.71
C PHE A 407 -25.44 28.75 -23.81
N LEU A 408 -26.42 29.18 -24.61
CA LEU A 408 -26.94 28.38 -25.73
C LEU A 408 -25.88 28.12 -26.80
N GLU A 409 -25.02 29.10 -27.08
CA GLU A 409 -23.89 28.91 -28.02
C GLU A 409 -22.90 27.86 -27.49
N HIS A 410 -22.55 27.90 -26.20
CA HIS A 410 -21.66 26.91 -25.59
C HIS A 410 -22.28 25.50 -25.53
N ILE A 411 -23.58 25.40 -25.21
CA ILE A 411 -24.34 24.14 -25.25
C ILE A 411 -24.33 23.55 -26.67
N SER A 412 -24.59 24.39 -27.68
CA SER A 412 -24.55 23.98 -29.09
C SER A 412 -23.19 23.45 -29.52
N LYS A 413 -22.09 24.13 -29.13
CA LYS A 413 -20.71 23.69 -29.42
C LYS A 413 -20.34 22.37 -28.75
N MET A 414 -20.90 22.08 -27.58
CA MET A 414 -20.64 20.82 -26.85
C MET A 414 -21.38 19.62 -27.45
N TYR A 415 -22.52 19.84 -28.09
CA TYR A 415 -23.28 18.79 -28.76
C TYR A 415 -22.69 18.51 -30.16
N ALA A 416 -21.61 17.73 -30.22
CA ALA A 416 -20.89 17.46 -31.47
C ALA A 416 -21.53 16.36 -32.35
N GLY A 417 -22.51 15.62 -31.82
CA GLY A 417 -23.20 14.55 -32.54
C GLY A 417 -24.08 13.70 -31.63
N ASP A 418 -24.64 12.62 -32.19
CA ASP A 418 -25.53 11.72 -31.47
C ASP A 418 -24.80 10.98 -30.34
N PHE A 419 -25.49 10.80 -29.20
CA PHE A 419 -24.94 10.07 -28.07
C PHE A 419 -24.65 8.61 -28.45
N PHE A 420 -23.39 8.18 -28.30
CA PHE A 420 -22.92 6.85 -28.72
C PHE A 420 -23.01 6.58 -30.24
N GLU A 421 -22.76 7.57 -31.11
CA GLU A 421 -22.80 7.43 -32.59
C GLU A 421 -21.99 6.23 -33.15
N PHE A 422 -20.96 5.80 -32.42
CA PHE A 422 -20.12 4.66 -32.78
C PHE A 422 -20.76 3.27 -32.56
N ASP A 423 -21.92 3.20 -31.91
CA ASP A 423 -22.63 1.96 -31.53
C ASP A 423 -24.08 1.99 -32.06
N PRO A 424 -24.27 1.77 -33.38
CA PRO A 424 -25.55 1.92 -34.07
C PRO A 424 -26.60 0.86 -33.72
#